data_AF-A0A2V8CAV8-F1
#
_entry.id   AF-A0A2V8CAV8-F1
#
_cell.length_a   1.000
_cell.length_b   1.000
_cell.length_c   1.000
_cell.angle_alpha   90.00
_cell.angle_beta   90.00
_cell.angle_gamma   90.00
#
_symmetry.space_group_name_H-M   'P 1'
#
loop_
_entity.id
_entity.type
_entity.pdbx_description
1 polymer ?
#
loop_
_entity_poly.entity_id
_entity_poly.type
_entity_poly.pdbx_seq_one_letter_code
_entity_poly.pdbx_strand_id
1 'polypeptide(L)'
;MLHEPNTICYGVGVKYQKIIAICALTAAVAMPSLSGQSEPPPPRNAEEFDQLFHQVSNWGRWGKDDQLGSVNLVTTAKRKQAMTLVKTGESVSLAHNPMTERAEDNNNPFEHTMLRGNSMDRYAVSYHGYAHSHIDALCHILYKDQTYNGYPRAEVNTEKGCTKLGIDNLKNGVITRGVLVDIPRLKGVDFLEPGTPIYVEDLEAWEKKAGVRISSGDAVLIRTGRWARRAKVGPWAVGQNAAGLHASVAPWFKARGVALVGSDAAEDVTPSRVEGVALPIHTLFITAMGINLLDNQDLEALGAAAARLNRWEFMLTIAPVPVTGGTGFPLNALAVF
;
A
#
# COMPACT_ATOMS: atom_id res chain seq x y z
N MET A 1 -96.18 14.85 -6.28
CA MET A 1 -95.54 16.12 -5.90
C MET A 1 -94.06 16.02 -6.24
N LEU A 2 -93.67 16.76 -7.29
CA LEU A 2 -92.39 17.45 -7.54
C LEU A 2 -91.02 16.74 -7.37
N HIS A 3 -90.27 16.83 -8.49
CA HIS A 3 -88.83 17.06 -8.67
C HIS A 3 -87.84 15.89 -8.92
N GLU A 4 -87.47 15.76 -10.20
CA GLU A 4 -86.09 15.52 -10.71
C GLU A 4 -85.19 16.76 -10.45
N PRO A 5 -83.86 16.82 -10.81
CA PRO A 5 -82.94 15.83 -11.43
C PRO A 5 -81.51 15.78 -10.79
N ASN A 6 -80.65 14.83 -11.20
CA ASN A 6 -79.41 15.15 -11.94
C ASN A 6 -78.49 13.95 -12.23
N THR A 7 -78.06 13.96 -13.49
CA THR A 7 -77.17 13.09 -14.26
C THR A 7 -75.70 13.16 -13.82
N ILE A 8 -74.99 12.01 -13.78
CA ILE A 8 -73.57 11.93 -14.18
C ILE A 8 -73.30 10.60 -14.89
N CYS A 9 -72.95 10.68 -16.17
CA CYS A 9 -72.42 9.58 -16.98
C CYS A 9 -70.89 9.49 -16.82
N TYR A 10 -70.34 8.30 -16.60
CA TYR A 10 -68.92 8.00 -16.85
C TYR A 10 -68.81 7.02 -18.02
N GLY A 11 -68.41 7.53 -19.18
CA GLY A 11 -68.04 6.74 -20.35
C GLY A 11 -66.59 6.27 -20.24
N VAL A 12 -66.37 4.98 -20.45
CA VAL A 12 -65.07 4.34 -20.55
C VAL A 12 -64.50 4.60 -21.95
N GLY A 13 -63.41 5.38 -22.03
CA GLY A 13 -62.66 5.61 -23.25
C GLY A 13 -61.24 5.05 -23.14
N VAL A 14 -61.00 3.91 -23.80
CA VAL A 14 -59.67 3.31 -23.96
C VAL A 14 -58.89 4.11 -25.01
N LYS A 15 -57.76 4.73 -24.63
CA LYS A 15 -56.82 5.36 -25.57
C LYS A 15 -55.59 4.47 -25.76
N TYR A 16 -55.40 3.99 -26.99
CA TYR A 16 -54.15 3.41 -27.47
C TYR A 16 -53.06 4.48 -27.55
N GLN A 17 -51.96 4.31 -26.80
CA GLN A 17 -50.76 5.14 -26.94
C GLN A 17 -49.73 4.40 -27.79
N LYS A 18 -49.34 5.03 -28.91
CA LYS A 18 -48.28 4.57 -29.81
C LYS A 18 -46.93 4.64 -29.10
N ILE A 19 -46.24 3.51 -28.99
CA ILE A 19 -44.84 3.44 -28.55
C ILE A 19 -43.96 3.87 -29.74
N ILE A 20 -43.28 4.99 -29.61
CA ILE A 20 -42.22 5.41 -30.54
C ILE A 20 -40.90 4.83 -30.02
N ALA A 21 -40.36 3.86 -30.74
CA ALA A 21 -39.02 3.32 -30.47
C ALA A 21 -37.96 4.31 -31.01
N ILE A 22 -37.26 4.99 -30.10
CA ILE A 22 -36.08 5.79 -30.44
C ILE A 22 -34.87 4.84 -30.48
N CYS A 23 -34.40 4.50 -31.67
CA CYS A 23 -33.12 3.84 -31.88
C CYS A 23 -31.98 4.84 -31.62
N ALA A 24 -31.33 4.74 -30.47
CA ALA A 24 -30.07 5.44 -30.22
C ALA A 24 -28.93 4.65 -30.87
N LEU A 25 -28.40 5.14 -32.01
CA LEU A 25 -27.11 4.71 -32.52
C LEU A 25 -26.02 5.24 -31.56
N THR A 26 -25.47 4.37 -30.72
CA THR A 26 -24.19 4.66 -30.04
C THR A 26 -23.06 4.38 -31.01
N ALA A 27 -22.46 5.44 -31.56
CA ALA A 27 -21.19 5.34 -32.26
C ALA A 27 -20.09 4.94 -31.25
N ALA A 28 -19.62 3.70 -31.34
CA ALA A 28 -18.46 3.25 -30.58
C ALA A 28 -17.21 3.95 -31.15
N VAL A 29 -16.69 4.94 -30.42
CA VAL A 29 -15.37 5.51 -30.69
C VAL A 29 -14.35 4.49 -30.23
N ALA A 30 -13.77 3.75 -31.19
CA ALA A 30 -12.64 2.87 -30.93
C ALA A 30 -11.45 3.73 -30.48
N MET A 31 -11.09 3.62 -29.19
CA MET A 31 -9.82 4.18 -28.72
C MET A 31 -8.69 3.33 -29.28
N PRO A 32 -7.65 3.94 -29.89
CA PRO A 32 -6.52 3.19 -30.41
C PRO A 32 -5.82 2.46 -29.25
N SER A 33 -5.63 1.16 -29.41
CA SER A 33 -4.81 0.34 -28.55
C SER A 33 -3.38 0.88 -28.58
N LEU A 34 -2.90 1.40 -27.45
CA LEU A 34 -1.48 1.66 -27.21
C LEU A 34 -0.75 0.31 -27.09
N SER A 35 -0.54 -0.35 -28.22
CA SER A 35 0.39 -1.47 -28.31
C SER A 35 1.72 -0.95 -28.85
N GLY A 36 2.80 -1.07 -28.06
CA GLY A 36 4.15 -1.10 -28.61
C GLY A 36 5.16 -0.07 -28.12
N GLN A 37 5.11 0.39 -26.86
CA GLN A 37 6.35 0.75 -26.20
C GLN A 37 6.83 -0.48 -25.43
N SER A 38 7.93 -1.09 -25.87
CA SER A 38 8.65 -2.06 -25.06
C SER A 38 8.98 -1.37 -23.74
N GLU A 39 8.55 -1.94 -22.61
CA GLU A 39 8.99 -1.45 -21.31
C GLU A 39 10.53 -1.42 -21.30
N PRO A 40 11.15 -0.34 -20.81
CA PRO A 40 12.60 -0.29 -20.70
C PRO A 40 13.09 -1.49 -19.88
N PRO A 41 14.26 -2.05 -20.22
CA PRO A 41 14.78 -3.21 -19.50
C PRO A 41 14.92 -2.89 -18.00
N PRO A 42 14.75 -3.90 -17.12
CA PRO A 42 14.97 -3.74 -15.69
C PRO A 42 16.35 -3.12 -15.40
N PRO A 43 16.49 -2.22 -14.41
CA PRO A 43 17.77 -1.62 -14.10
C PRO A 43 18.73 -2.69 -13.58
N ARG A 44 19.97 -2.67 -14.06
CA ARG A 44 21.00 -3.66 -13.71
C ARG A 44 22.11 -3.09 -12.83
N ASN A 45 22.30 -1.77 -12.86
CA ASN A 45 23.35 -1.07 -12.16
C ASN A 45 22.88 0.32 -11.70
N ALA A 46 23.74 1.03 -10.96
CA ALA A 46 23.45 2.36 -10.42
C ALA A 46 23.12 3.42 -11.48
N GLU A 47 23.68 3.34 -12.70
CA GLU A 47 23.39 4.30 -13.78
C GLU A 47 21.96 4.11 -14.30
N GLU A 48 21.57 2.88 -14.62
CA GLU A 48 20.22 2.54 -15.06
C GLU A 48 19.19 2.80 -13.95
N PHE A 49 19.58 2.56 -12.69
CA PHE A 49 18.76 2.93 -11.53
C PHE A 49 18.53 4.44 -11.43
N ASP A 50 19.54 5.26 -11.69
CA ASP A 50 19.42 6.72 -11.67
C ASP A 50 18.44 7.22 -12.75
N GLN A 51 18.52 6.65 -13.95
CA GLN A 51 17.56 6.93 -15.02
C GLN A 51 16.14 6.55 -14.61
N LEU A 52 15.96 5.38 -14.00
CA LEU A 52 14.67 4.93 -13.49
C LEU A 52 14.15 5.85 -12.38
N PHE A 53 15.00 6.27 -11.45
CA PHE A 53 14.65 7.21 -10.39
C PHE A 53 14.05 8.50 -10.96
N HIS A 54 14.73 9.10 -11.94
CA HIS A 54 14.24 10.30 -12.60
C HIS A 54 12.94 10.06 -13.40
N GLN A 55 12.82 8.92 -14.08
CA GLN A 55 11.61 8.53 -14.80
C GLN A 55 10.40 8.43 -13.87
N VAL A 56 10.57 7.84 -12.69
CA VAL A 56 9.45 7.60 -11.77
C VAL A 56 9.22 8.70 -10.75
N SER A 57 10.09 9.71 -10.68
CA SER A 57 10.00 10.77 -9.68
C SER A 57 8.66 11.52 -9.71
N ASN A 58 8.09 11.77 -8.53
CA ASN A 58 6.91 12.62 -8.31
C ASN A 58 7.29 14.00 -7.75
N TRP A 59 8.57 14.37 -7.76
CA TRP A 59 9.00 15.66 -7.21
C TRP A 59 8.29 16.82 -7.92
N GLY A 60 7.80 17.77 -7.15
CA GLY A 60 7.00 18.90 -7.62
C GLY A 60 5.55 18.58 -8.03
N ARG A 61 5.14 17.30 -8.10
CA ARG A 61 3.79 16.90 -8.55
C ARG A 61 2.66 17.54 -7.74
N TRP A 62 2.86 17.68 -6.43
CA TRP A 62 1.90 18.29 -5.51
C TRP A 62 2.39 19.64 -4.95
N GLY A 63 3.37 20.26 -5.62
CA GLY A 63 3.99 21.51 -5.22
C GLY A 63 5.37 21.34 -4.56
N LYS A 64 6.17 22.40 -4.62
CA LYS A 64 7.55 22.43 -4.10
C LYS A 64 7.65 22.30 -2.57
N ASP A 65 6.56 22.56 -1.87
CA ASP A 65 6.47 22.53 -0.41
C ASP A 65 5.72 21.28 0.10
N ASP A 66 5.39 20.33 -0.80
CA ASP A 66 4.70 19.10 -0.45
C ASP A 66 5.56 18.20 0.45
N GLN A 67 4.89 17.63 1.45
CA GLN A 67 5.48 16.71 2.42
C GLN A 67 4.65 15.45 2.65
N LEU A 68 3.56 15.26 1.90
CA LEU A 68 2.68 14.09 1.99
C LEU A 68 2.96 13.06 0.91
N GLY A 69 3.56 13.45 -0.21
CA GLY A 69 3.85 12.53 -1.30
C GLY A 69 2.58 11.89 -1.88
N SER A 70 2.65 10.59 -2.17
CA SER A 70 1.56 9.83 -2.80
C SER A 70 0.31 9.71 -1.92
N VAL A 71 0.39 10.01 -0.61
CA VAL A 71 -0.80 10.10 0.25
C VAL A 71 -1.77 11.19 -0.23
N ASN A 72 -1.30 12.18 -0.99
CA ASN A 72 -2.16 13.15 -1.70
C ASN A 72 -3.17 12.48 -2.66
N LEU A 73 -2.93 11.23 -3.09
CA LEU A 73 -3.87 10.45 -3.92
C LEU A 73 -5.05 9.88 -3.10
N VAL A 74 -4.96 9.86 -1.77
CA VAL A 74 -6.02 9.42 -0.86
C VAL A 74 -7.04 10.53 -0.63
N THR A 75 -7.80 10.80 -1.70
CA THR A 75 -8.85 11.82 -1.71
C THR A 75 -10.04 11.46 -0.81
N THR A 76 -10.91 12.43 -0.54
CA THR A 76 -12.21 12.18 0.12
C THR A 76 -13.04 11.13 -0.61
N ALA A 77 -13.00 11.11 -1.95
CA ALA A 77 -13.71 10.11 -2.74
C ALA A 77 -13.13 8.71 -2.52
N LYS A 78 -11.79 8.57 -2.48
CA LYS A 78 -11.12 7.30 -2.18
C LYS A 78 -11.43 6.81 -0.76
N ARG A 79 -11.43 7.71 0.24
CA ARG A 79 -11.85 7.40 1.62
C ARG A 79 -13.27 6.83 1.67
N LYS A 80 -14.22 7.49 0.99
CA LYS A 80 -15.60 7.01 0.88
C LYS A 80 -15.68 5.66 0.16
N GLN A 81 -14.92 5.47 -0.92
CA GLN A 81 -14.83 4.18 -1.62
C GLN A 81 -14.39 3.07 -0.67
N ALA A 82 -13.32 3.29 0.09
CA ALA A 82 -12.81 2.33 1.06
C ALA A 82 -13.86 1.95 2.12
N MET A 83 -14.59 2.93 2.66
CA MET A 83 -15.65 2.68 3.65
C MET A 83 -16.76 1.77 3.12
N THR A 84 -17.04 1.79 1.80
CA THR A 84 -18.05 0.88 1.23
C THR A 84 -17.61 -0.59 1.21
N LEU A 85 -16.31 -0.87 1.41
CA LEU A 85 -15.77 -2.22 1.48
C LEU A 85 -16.03 -2.88 2.83
N VAL A 86 -16.44 -2.16 3.87
CA VAL A 86 -16.80 -2.78 5.16
C VAL A 86 -18.20 -3.40 5.05
N LYS A 87 -18.27 -4.73 4.92
CA LYS A 87 -19.48 -5.54 4.78
C LYS A 87 -19.72 -6.43 5.99
N THR A 88 -18.64 -6.94 6.58
CA THR A 88 -18.71 -7.90 7.69
C THR A 88 -18.40 -7.25 9.03
N GLY A 89 -17.64 -6.15 9.04
CA GLY A 89 -17.10 -5.52 10.23
C GLY A 89 -15.90 -6.28 10.83
N GLU A 90 -15.47 -7.38 10.20
CA GLU A 90 -14.31 -8.13 10.65
C GLU A 90 -13.04 -7.29 10.46
N SER A 91 -12.29 -7.10 11.55
CA SER A 91 -11.01 -6.43 11.55
C SER A 91 -9.87 -7.42 11.68
N VAL A 92 -8.81 -7.18 10.93
CA VAL A 92 -7.57 -7.96 10.95
C VAL A 92 -6.42 -7.00 11.23
N SER A 93 -5.66 -7.31 12.29
CA SER A 93 -4.43 -6.61 12.61
C SER A 93 -3.34 -6.98 11.62
N LEU A 94 -2.59 -5.97 11.17
CA LEU A 94 -1.40 -6.14 10.33
C LEU A 94 -0.10 -6.00 11.12
N ALA A 95 -0.18 -5.82 12.44
CA ALA A 95 1.01 -5.84 13.30
C ALA A 95 1.41 -7.28 13.61
N HIS A 96 2.65 -7.63 13.30
CA HIS A 96 3.31 -8.78 13.90
C HIS A 96 3.55 -8.50 15.39
N ASN A 97 3.39 -9.53 16.22
CA ASN A 97 3.63 -9.41 17.65
C ASN A 97 5.07 -8.94 17.92
N PRO A 98 5.29 -7.97 18.84
CA PRO A 98 6.63 -7.50 19.14
C PRO A 98 7.56 -8.63 19.57
N MET A 99 8.73 -8.72 18.93
CA MET A 99 9.70 -9.77 19.22
C MET A 99 10.64 -9.35 20.34
N THR A 100 10.60 -10.03 21.48
CA THR A 100 11.36 -9.70 22.70
C THR A 100 12.70 -10.43 22.82
N GLU A 101 13.00 -11.37 21.93
CA GLU A 101 14.24 -12.14 21.92
C GLU A 101 15.12 -11.79 20.73
N ARG A 102 16.44 -11.74 20.96
CA ARG A 102 17.43 -11.55 19.89
C ARG A 102 17.45 -12.77 18.96
N ALA A 103 17.41 -12.51 17.67
CA ALA A 103 17.46 -13.54 16.61
C ALA A 103 18.17 -12.96 15.37
N GLU A 104 18.46 -13.80 14.37
CA GLU A 104 19.10 -13.32 13.12
C GLU A 104 18.32 -12.21 12.41
N ASP A 105 16.99 -12.23 12.53
CA ASP A 105 16.08 -11.21 12.00
C ASP A 105 15.68 -10.14 13.04
N ASN A 106 16.16 -10.25 14.28
CA ASN A 106 15.86 -9.33 15.37
C ASN A 106 17.11 -8.94 16.17
N ASN A 107 17.81 -7.93 15.65
CA ASN A 107 18.98 -7.35 16.32
C ASN A 107 18.60 -6.37 17.44
N ASN A 108 17.37 -5.88 17.48
CA ASN A 108 16.89 -4.91 18.46
C ASN A 108 15.55 -5.37 19.05
N PRO A 109 15.59 -6.27 20.04
CA PRO A 109 14.38 -6.79 20.65
C PRO A 109 13.52 -5.70 21.26
N PHE A 110 12.21 -5.91 21.22
CA PHE A 110 11.24 -5.04 21.86
C PHE A 110 11.38 -5.14 23.38
N GLU A 111 11.45 -3.99 24.05
CA GLU A 111 11.61 -3.93 25.49
C GLU A 111 10.29 -3.50 26.14
N HIS A 112 9.87 -4.25 27.15
CA HIS A 112 8.75 -3.91 28.02
C HIS A 112 9.18 -4.04 29.47
N THR A 113 8.92 -3.00 30.25
CA THR A 113 9.11 -3.00 31.70
C THR A 113 7.84 -2.52 32.38
N MET A 114 7.21 -3.39 33.17
CA MET A 114 6.14 -2.98 34.07
C MET A 114 6.74 -2.17 35.23
N LEU A 115 6.34 -0.91 35.36
CA LEU A 115 6.79 -0.01 36.42
C LEU A 115 6.01 -0.31 37.70
N ARG A 116 6.72 -0.30 38.84
CA ARG A 116 6.12 -0.56 40.15
C ARG A 116 5.16 0.56 40.57
N GLY A 117 4.11 0.18 41.28
CA GLY A 117 3.26 1.11 42.03
C GLY A 117 2.24 1.89 41.19
N ASN A 118 1.48 1.19 40.32
CA ASN A 118 0.14 1.53 39.76
C ASN A 118 -0.15 0.86 38.40
N SER A 119 0.37 -0.35 38.13
CA SER A 119 0.21 -1.05 36.84
C SER A 119 0.51 -0.17 35.61
N MET A 120 1.71 0.43 35.59
CA MET A 120 2.19 1.31 34.52
C MET A 120 3.24 0.60 33.67
N ASP A 121 3.42 1.02 32.42
CA ASP A 121 4.38 0.41 31.50
C ASP A 121 5.41 1.41 30.95
N ARG A 122 6.62 0.92 30.71
CA ARG A 122 7.61 1.53 29.83
C ARG A 122 7.90 0.58 28.68
N TYR A 123 7.82 1.11 27.47
CA TYR A 123 8.24 0.41 26.25
C TYR A 123 9.45 1.12 25.65
N ALA A 124 10.41 0.35 25.12
CA ALA A 124 11.47 0.86 24.26
C ALA A 124 11.60 -0.01 23.02
N VAL A 125 11.78 0.64 21.87
CA VAL A 125 11.75 -0.02 20.57
C VAL A 125 12.68 0.68 19.59
N SER A 126 13.49 -0.11 18.89
CA SER A 126 14.19 0.29 17.67
C SER A 126 13.62 -0.54 16.53
N TYR A 127 12.76 0.08 15.74
CA TYR A 127 11.86 -0.62 14.80
C TYR A 127 12.39 -0.67 13.36
N HIS A 128 13.26 0.27 12.99
CA HIS A 128 13.95 0.26 11.70
C HIS A 128 14.87 -0.97 11.63
N GLY A 129 14.42 -1.98 10.89
CA GLY A 129 14.94 -3.34 10.89
C GLY A 129 13.88 -4.32 10.42
N TYR A 130 14.06 -5.61 10.70
CA TYR A 130 13.18 -6.64 10.15
C TYR A 130 12.21 -7.23 11.19
N ALA A 131 12.29 -6.87 12.46
CA ALA A 131 11.56 -7.56 13.52
C ALA A 131 10.14 -7.01 13.78
N HIS A 132 9.95 -5.70 13.65
CA HIS A 132 8.77 -5.02 14.17
C HIS A 132 7.99 -4.36 13.04
N SER A 133 6.68 -4.52 13.02
CA SER A 133 5.81 -3.84 12.05
C SER A 133 5.85 -2.33 12.25
N HIS A 134 6.18 -1.59 11.19
CA HIS A 134 6.27 -0.13 11.25
C HIS A 134 5.87 0.51 9.94
N ILE A 135 5.77 1.84 9.96
CA ILE A 135 5.68 2.67 8.76
C ILE A 135 6.91 3.55 8.65
N ASP A 136 7.40 3.72 7.44
CA ASP A 136 8.47 4.66 7.11
C ASP A 136 7.93 6.03 6.73
N ALA A 137 8.51 7.07 7.33
CA ALA A 137 8.26 8.45 6.93
C ALA A 137 9.08 8.82 5.68
N LEU A 138 8.69 9.89 4.99
CA LEU A 138 9.35 10.29 3.74
C LEU A 138 10.78 10.85 3.94
N CYS A 139 11.18 11.13 5.18
CA CYS A 139 12.57 11.45 5.54
C CYS A 139 13.45 10.23 5.86
N HIS A 140 12.91 9.00 5.83
CA HIS A 140 13.64 7.79 6.23
C HIS A 140 14.80 7.46 5.28
N ILE A 141 14.51 7.48 3.96
CA ILE A 141 15.45 7.09 2.91
C ILE A 141 15.86 8.29 2.07
N LEU A 142 17.15 8.32 1.73
CA LEU A 142 17.77 9.36 0.94
C LEU A 142 18.43 8.78 -0.30
N TYR A 143 18.52 9.60 -1.34
CA TYR A 143 19.28 9.29 -2.54
C TYR A 143 20.07 10.52 -2.96
N LYS A 144 21.39 10.35 -3.16
CA LYS A 144 22.33 11.44 -3.50
C LYS A 144 22.16 12.68 -2.60
N ASP A 145 22.12 12.46 -1.28
CA ASP A 145 21.94 13.48 -0.24
C ASP A 145 20.64 14.30 -0.33
N GLN A 146 19.61 13.75 -0.99
CA GLN A 146 18.28 14.34 -1.07
C GLN A 146 17.21 13.38 -0.54
N THR A 147 16.21 13.93 0.15
CA THR A 147 14.98 13.22 0.50
C THR A 147 13.91 13.46 -0.58
N TYR A 148 12.70 12.94 -0.36
CA TYR A 148 11.56 13.24 -1.23
C TYR A 148 11.38 14.75 -1.49
N ASN A 149 10.93 15.07 -2.70
CA ASN A 149 10.72 16.43 -3.21
C ASN A 149 11.99 17.28 -3.33
N GLY A 150 13.18 16.67 -3.27
CA GLY A 150 14.46 17.32 -3.49
C GLY A 150 15.01 18.11 -2.30
N TYR A 151 14.42 17.95 -1.11
CA TYR A 151 14.97 18.61 0.08
C TYR A 151 16.37 18.04 0.41
N PRO A 152 17.35 18.90 0.71
CA PRO A 152 18.69 18.46 1.09
C PRO A 152 18.69 17.72 2.44
N ARG A 153 19.49 16.65 2.55
CA ARG A 153 19.74 15.92 3.81
C ARG A 153 20.03 16.84 4.98
N ALA A 154 20.89 17.84 4.77
CA ALA A 154 21.33 18.77 5.81
C ALA A 154 20.20 19.66 6.36
N GLU A 155 19.14 19.89 5.58
CA GLU A 155 17.95 20.61 6.03
C GLU A 155 17.01 19.68 6.79
N VAL A 156 16.80 18.46 6.27
CA VAL A 156 15.78 17.52 6.77
C VAL A 156 16.27 16.72 7.96
N ASN A 157 17.36 15.96 7.82
CA ASN A 157 17.81 14.95 8.78
C ASN A 157 18.84 15.54 9.74
N THR A 158 18.36 16.11 10.85
CA THR A 158 19.21 16.74 11.88
C THR A 158 19.34 15.86 13.13
N GLU A 159 20.21 16.25 14.06
CA GLU A 159 20.33 15.58 15.38
C GLU A 159 19.03 15.59 16.20
N LYS A 160 18.11 16.50 15.91
CA LYS A 160 16.81 16.61 16.58
C LYS A 160 15.70 15.82 15.86
N GLY A 161 16.04 15.09 14.80
CA GLY A 161 15.09 14.39 13.92
C GLY A 161 14.81 15.14 12.62
N CYS A 162 13.76 14.69 11.92
CA CYS A 162 13.33 15.23 10.64
C CYS A 162 12.64 16.59 10.77
N THR A 163 13.19 17.65 10.20
CA THR A 163 12.56 19.00 10.20
C THR A 163 11.41 19.11 9.21
N LYS A 164 11.40 18.23 8.19
CA LYS A 164 10.38 18.05 7.16
C LYS A 164 10.17 16.56 6.93
N LEU A 165 9.07 16.20 6.27
CA LEU A 165 8.80 14.82 5.84
C LEU A 165 8.72 13.80 6.99
N GLY A 166 8.59 14.28 8.23
CA GLY A 166 8.47 13.45 9.42
C GLY A 166 7.13 12.74 9.50
N ILE A 167 7.07 11.71 10.35
CA ILE A 167 5.87 10.88 10.50
C ILE A 167 4.65 11.65 11.00
N ASP A 168 4.88 12.78 11.68
CA ASP A 168 3.84 13.70 12.16
C ASP A 168 3.02 14.34 11.04
N ASN A 169 3.51 14.34 9.79
CA ASN A 169 2.70 14.70 8.62
C ASN A 169 1.50 13.76 8.42
N LEU A 170 1.56 12.53 8.93
CA LEU A 170 0.46 11.56 8.89
C LEU A 170 -0.43 11.57 10.14
N LYS A 171 -0.38 12.62 10.98
CA LYS A 171 -1.14 12.71 12.25
C LYS A 171 -2.65 12.48 12.12
N ASN A 172 -3.23 12.76 10.95
CA ASN A 172 -4.67 12.59 10.70
C ASN A 172 -5.02 11.15 10.28
N GLY A 173 -4.03 10.27 10.19
CA GLY A 173 -4.15 8.93 9.68
C GLY A 173 -4.49 8.85 8.19
N VAL A 174 -4.33 7.66 7.66
CA VAL A 174 -4.73 7.29 6.30
C VAL A 174 -5.86 6.28 6.40
N ILE A 175 -6.95 6.58 5.70
CA ILE A 175 -8.05 5.64 5.47
C ILE A 175 -8.14 5.48 3.96
N THR A 176 -7.86 4.30 3.45
CA THR A 176 -7.89 4.05 2.00
C THR A 176 -8.30 2.63 1.69
N ARG A 177 -8.46 2.30 0.41
CA ARG A 177 -8.65 0.92 -0.03
C ARG A 177 -7.30 0.20 0.03
N GLY A 178 -7.22 -0.85 0.82
CA GLY A 178 -6.12 -1.81 0.79
C GLY A 178 -6.41 -2.93 -0.22
N VAL A 179 -5.38 -3.37 -0.94
CA VAL A 179 -5.43 -4.53 -1.83
C VAL A 179 -4.32 -5.49 -1.42
N LEU A 180 -4.68 -6.73 -1.08
CA LEU A 180 -3.72 -7.80 -0.82
C LEU A 180 -3.26 -8.43 -2.14
N VAL A 181 -1.95 -8.53 -2.33
CA VAL A 181 -1.28 -9.30 -3.37
C VAL A 181 -0.59 -10.51 -2.72
N ASP A 182 -1.21 -11.68 -2.83
CA ASP A 182 -0.76 -12.91 -2.18
C ASP A 182 0.04 -13.80 -3.16
N ILE A 183 1.35 -13.56 -3.24
CA ILE A 183 2.22 -14.24 -4.21
C ILE A 183 2.40 -15.74 -3.89
N PRO A 184 2.56 -16.20 -2.64
CA PRO A 184 2.56 -17.63 -2.34
C PRO A 184 1.29 -18.32 -2.85
N ARG A 185 0.11 -17.71 -2.68
CA ARG A 185 -1.14 -18.24 -3.20
C ARG A 185 -1.23 -18.16 -4.72
N LEU A 186 -0.65 -17.15 -5.36
CA LEU A 186 -0.50 -17.11 -6.82
C LEU A 186 0.26 -18.35 -7.31
N LYS A 187 1.42 -18.63 -6.69
CA LYS A 187 2.39 -19.67 -7.09
C LYS A 187 2.08 -21.07 -6.53
N GLY A 188 1.10 -21.20 -5.64
CA GLY A 188 0.70 -22.49 -5.04
C GLY A 188 1.71 -23.03 -4.03
N VAL A 189 2.39 -22.14 -3.30
CA VAL A 189 3.40 -22.47 -2.28
C VAL A 189 3.02 -21.87 -0.92
N ASP A 190 3.58 -22.39 0.16
CA ASP A 190 3.36 -21.87 1.52
C ASP A 190 3.95 -20.45 1.69
N PHE A 191 5.15 -20.26 1.14
CA PHE A 191 5.94 -19.03 1.17
C PHE A 191 6.94 -19.01 0.00
N LEU A 192 7.45 -17.83 -0.32
CA LEU A 192 8.55 -17.67 -1.28
C LEU A 192 9.89 -17.98 -0.63
N GLU A 193 10.79 -18.60 -1.38
CA GLU A 193 12.17 -18.75 -0.92
C GLU A 193 12.89 -17.39 -0.90
N PRO A 194 13.77 -17.12 0.08
CA PRO A 194 14.59 -15.92 0.12
C PRO A 194 15.32 -15.65 -1.19
N GLY A 195 15.39 -14.38 -1.60
CA GLY A 195 15.98 -13.95 -2.87
C GLY A 195 15.05 -14.09 -4.08
N THR A 196 13.83 -14.61 -3.90
CA THR A 196 12.83 -14.69 -4.98
C THR A 196 12.33 -13.28 -5.33
N PRO A 197 12.48 -12.83 -6.59
CA PRO A 197 11.99 -11.54 -7.03
C PRO A 197 10.50 -11.63 -7.37
N ILE A 198 9.82 -10.50 -7.23
CA ILE A 198 8.45 -10.28 -7.65
C ILE A 198 8.49 -9.18 -8.72
N TYR A 199 7.99 -9.51 -9.91
CA TYR A 199 7.96 -8.62 -11.07
C TYR A 199 6.53 -8.17 -11.41
N VAL A 200 6.39 -7.28 -12.40
CA VAL A 200 5.08 -6.76 -12.83
C VAL A 200 4.16 -7.89 -13.28
N GLU A 201 4.69 -8.92 -13.93
CA GLU A 201 3.93 -10.07 -14.40
C GLU A 201 3.29 -10.85 -13.25
N ASP A 202 3.96 -10.94 -12.09
CA ASP A 202 3.38 -11.55 -10.89
C ASP A 202 2.21 -10.70 -10.36
N LEU A 203 2.36 -9.37 -10.33
CA LEU A 203 1.32 -8.44 -9.88
C LEU A 203 0.08 -8.50 -10.77
N GLU A 204 0.27 -8.49 -12.09
CA GLU A 204 -0.83 -8.54 -13.06
C GLU A 204 -1.47 -9.93 -13.13
N ALA A 205 -0.69 -11.01 -12.99
CA ALA A 205 -1.23 -12.34 -12.85
C ALA A 205 -2.08 -12.47 -11.58
N TRP A 206 -1.68 -11.83 -10.48
CA TRP A 206 -2.50 -11.76 -9.28
C TRP A 206 -3.79 -10.96 -9.50
N GLU A 207 -3.73 -9.75 -10.07
CA GLU A 207 -4.93 -8.96 -10.40
C GLU A 207 -5.97 -9.80 -11.17
N LYS A 208 -5.50 -10.53 -12.19
CA LYS A 208 -6.33 -11.44 -12.99
C LYS A 208 -6.91 -12.59 -12.17
N LYS A 209 -6.11 -13.25 -11.33
CA LYS A 209 -6.53 -14.41 -10.53
C LYS A 209 -7.51 -14.01 -9.42
N ALA A 210 -7.24 -12.90 -8.75
CA ALA A 210 -8.04 -12.38 -7.63
C ALA A 210 -9.27 -11.59 -8.09
N GLY A 211 -9.35 -11.21 -9.37
CA GLY A 211 -10.45 -10.41 -9.90
C GLY A 211 -10.45 -8.99 -9.35
N VAL A 212 -9.27 -8.44 -9.05
CA VAL A 212 -9.09 -7.09 -8.49
C VAL A 212 -8.29 -6.21 -9.43
N ARG A 213 -8.52 -4.91 -9.35
CA ARG A 213 -7.74 -3.91 -10.10
C ARG A 213 -7.24 -2.83 -9.15
N ILE A 214 -5.93 -2.77 -8.97
CA ILE A 214 -5.23 -1.71 -8.26
C ILE A 214 -5.43 -0.40 -9.04
N SER A 215 -5.72 0.65 -8.29
CA SER A 215 -6.10 1.96 -8.81
C SER A 215 -5.52 3.09 -7.96
N SER A 216 -5.58 4.31 -8.51
CA SER A 216 -5.02 5.49 -7.85
C SER A 216 -5.58 5.66 -6.44
N GLY A 217 -4.69 5.90 -5.48
CA GLY A 217 -5.01 6.09 -4.07
C GLY A 217 -5.01 4.82 -3.22
N ASP A 218 -4.88 3.64 -3.81
CA ASP A 218 -4.86 2.38 -3.05
C ASP A 218 -3.55 2.20 -2.27
N ALA A 219 -3.65 1.43 -1.18
CA ALA A 219 -2.50 0.80 -0.54
C ALA A 219 -2.36 -0.64 -1.04
N VAL A 220 -1.15 -1.05 -1.42
CA VAL A 220 -0.88 -2.40 -1.94
C VAL A 220 -0.05 -3.17 -0.93
N LEU A 221 -0.57 -4.30 -0.43
CA LEU A 221 0.13 -5.16 0.54
C LEU A 221 0.65 -6.41 -0.17
N ILE A 222 1.96 -6.62 -0.20
CA ILE A 222 2.62 -7.74 -0.86
C ILE A 222 2.92 -8.82 0.18
N ARG A 223 2.19 -9.94 0.15
CA ARG A 223 2.50 -11.10 0.99
C ARG A 223 3.54 -11.97 0.30
N THR A 224 4.66 -12.23 0.98
CA THR A 224 5.72 -13.15 0.54
C THR A 224 5.67 -14.49 1.30
N GLY A 225 4.94 -14.56 2.41
CA GLY A 225 4.89 -15.72 3.30
C GLY A 225 6.05 -15.76 4.30
N ARG A 226 6.70 -14.61 4.55
CA ARG A 226 7.91 -14.53 5.37
C ARG A 226 7.71 -15.13 6.76
N TRP A 227 6.60 -14.80 7.43
CA TRP A 227 6.32 -15.27 8.78
C TRP A 227 6.01 -16.77 8.81
N ALA A 228 5.26 -17.28 7.82
CA ALA A 228 5.08 -18.72 7.66
C ALA A 228 6.42 -19.47 7.48
N ARG A 229 7.33 -18.91 6.68
CA ARG A 229 8.69 -19.47 6.53
C ARG A 229 9.44 -19.46 7.86
N ARG A 230 9.45 -18.33 8.56
CA ARG A 230 10.13 -18.17 9.85
C ARG A 230 9.65 -19.19 10.87
N ALA A 231 8.33 -19.40 10.95
CA ALA A 231 7.74 -20.37 11.86
C ALA A 231 8.14 -21.82 11.52
N LYS A 232 8.28 -22.14 10.23
CA LYS A 232 8.60 -23.50 9.74
C LYS A 232 10.10 -23.84 9.80
N VAL A 233 10.96 -22.89 9.44
CA VAL A 233 12.40 -23.11 9.20
C VAL A 233 13.29 -22.46 10.26
N GLY A 234 12.77 -21.45 10.97
CA GLY A 234 13.52 -20.64 11.92
C GLY A 234 13.90 -19.25 11.36
N PRO A 235 14.44 -18.37 12.22
CA PRO A 235 14.92 -17.05 11.82
C PRO A 235 16.10 -17.15 10.87
N TRP A 236 16.29 -16.12 10.05
CA TRP A 236 17.45 -15.99 9.16
C TRP A 236 17.81 -14.52 8.97
N ALA A 237 18.96 -14.23 8.39
CA ALA A 237 19.37 -12.87 8.02
C ALA A 237 18.50 -12.27 6.89
N VAL A 238 17.27 -11.82 7.21
CA VAL A 238 16.31 -11.23 6.24
C VAL A 238 16.93 -10.06 5.47
N GLY A 239 17.67 -9.19 6.14
CA GLY A 239 18.34 -8.06 5.51
C GLY A 239 19.48 -8.41 4.54
N GLN A 240 19.85 -9.68 4.43
CA GLN A 240 20.84 -10.16 3.46
C GLN A 240 20.21 -11.09 2.41
N ASN A 241 19.03 -11.65 2.70
CA ASN A 241 18.36 -12.61 1.82
C ASN A 241 16.85 -12.59 2.08
N ALA A 242 16.08 -11.97 1.19
CA ALA A 242 14.64 -11.82 1.32
C ALA A 242 13.96 -11.90 -0.05
N ALA A 243 12.76 -12.49 -0.10
CA ALA A 243 11.90 -12.36 -1.25
C ALA A 243 11.24 -10.98 -1.24
N GLY A 244 10.99 -10.40 -2.41
CA GLY A 244 10.42 -9.06 -2.51
C GLY A 244 10.30 -8.55 -3.94
N LEU A 245 9.85 -7.32 -4.08
CA LEU A 245 9.72 -6.58 -5.33
C LEU A 245 11.09 -6.30 -5.94
N HIS A 246 11.18 -6.44 -7.25
CA HIS A 246 12.31 -5.98 -8.04
C HIS A 246 12.10 -4.52 -8.49
N ALA A 247 13.17 -3.72 -8.57
CA ALA A 247 13.13 -2.29 -8.93
C ALA A 247 12.30 -1.96 -10.19
N SER A 248 12.25 -2.89 -11.15
CA SER A 248 11.48 -2.74 -12.40
C SER A 248 9.98 -2.57 -12.21
N VAL A 249 9.42 -2.83 -11.03
CA VAL A 249 7.99 -2.59 -10.78
C VAL A 249 7.64 -1.10 -10.62
N ALA A 250 8.61 -0.23 -10.35
CA ALA A 250 8.33 1.17 -9.99
C ALA A 250 7.52 1.96 -11.03
N PRO A 251 7.77 1.85 -12.35
CA PRO A 251 6.94 2.50 -13.36
C PRO A 251 5.48 2.03 -13.31
N TRP A 252 5.25 0.74 -13.05
CA TRP A 252 3.91 0.19 -12.91
C TRP A 252 3.19 0.76 -11.68
N PHE A 253 3.85 0.80 -10.51
CA PHE A 253 3.27 1.43 -9.30
C PHE A 253 2.97 2.91 -9.51
N LYS A 254 3.84 3.65 -10.22
CA LYS A 254 3.59 5.06 -10.60
C LYS A 254 2.36 5.18 -11.49
N ALA A 255 2.27 4.37 -12.53
CA ALA A 255 1.17 4.39 -13.49
C ALA A 255 -0.18 4.03 -12.83
N ARG A 256 -0.16 3.11 -11.86
CA ARG A 256 -1.34 2.75 -11.05
C ARG A 256 -1.74 3.82 -10.05
N GLY A 257 -0.84 4.76 -9.71
CA GLY A 257 -1.09 5.78 -8.69
C GLY A 257 -1.20 5.20 -7.28
N VAL A 258 -0.38 4.20 -6.96
CA VAL A 258 -0.36 3.60 -5.62
C VAL A 258 0.05 4.65 -4.58
N ALA A 259 -0.70 4.71 -3.47
CA ALA A 259 -0.49 5.68 -2.41
C ALA A 259 0.45 5.16 -1.31
N LEU A 260 0.34 3.89 -0.94
CA LEU A 260 1.18 3.24 0.07
C LEU A 260 1.50 1.81 -0.36
N VAL A 261 2.63 1.28 0.10
CA VAL A 261 3.00 -0.12 -0.11
C VAL A 261 3.34 -0.74 1.23
N GLY A 262 3.00 -2.00 1.43
CA GLY A 262 3.41 -2.75 2.61
C GLY A 262 3.76 -4.19 2.26
N SER A 263 4.49 -4.85 3.14
CA SER A 263 4.95 -6.22 2.98
C SER A 263 5.13 -6.90 4.33
N ASP A 264 5.23 -8.22 4.32
CA ASP A 264 5.66 -8.99 5.48
C ASP A 264 7.18 -8.95 5.70
N ALA A 265 7.93 -8.30 4.78
CA ALA A 265 9.34 -7.92 4.91
C ALA A 265 9.50 -6.40 4.61
N ALA A 266 10.66 -5.98 4.10
CA ALA A 266 10.98 -4.58 3.76
C ALA A 266 10.80 -4.30 2.26
N GLU A 267 9.77 -4.89 1.63
CA GLU A 267 9.42 -4.83 0.20
C GLU A 267 10.48 -5.26 -0.84
N ASP A 268 11.73 -4.85 -0.72
CA ASP A 268 12.86 -5.19 -1.58
C ASP A 268 13.13 -6.69 -1.62
N VAL A 269 13.40 -7.21 -2.82
CA VAL A 269 14.15 -8.45 -2.94
C VAL A 269 15.60 -8.20 -2.49
N THR A 270 16.14 -9.12 -1.68
CA THR A 270 17.54 -9.06 -1.25
C THR A 270 18.23 -10.38 -1.59
N PRO A 271 19.39 -10.37 -2.28
CA PRO A 271 20.10 -9.21 -2.82
C PRO A 271 19.31 -8.45 -3.91
N SER A 272 19.57 -7.14 -4.03
CA SER A 272 18.75 -6.19 -4.80
C SER A 272 18.63 -6.46 -6.31
N ARG A 273 19.57 -7.23 -6.88
CA ARG A 273 19.74 -7.46 -8.32
C ARG A 273 20.06 -6.21 -9.14
N VAL A 274 20.35 -5.08 -8.47
CA VAL A 274 20.81 -3.84 -9.08
C VAL A 274 22.19 -3.52 -8.52
N GLU A 275 23.22 -3.70 -9.33
CA GLU A 275 24.61 -3.49 -8.91
C GLU A 275 24.83 -2.06 -8.39
N GLY A 276 25.42 -1.95 -7.20
CA GLY A 276 25.71 -0.66 -6.56
C GLY A 276 24.52 -0.01 -5.84
N VAL A 277 23.33 -0.64 -5.82
CA VAL A 277 22.15 -0.10 -5.12
C VAL A 277 21.57 -1.17 -4.17
N ALA A 278 21.64 -0.91 -2.87
CA ALA A 278 21.29 -1.91 -1.85
C ALA A 278 19.77 -2.09 -1.66
N LEU A 279 19.00 -1.00 -1.64
CA LEU A 279 17.53 -1.01 -1.45
C LEU A 279 16.82 -0.19 -2.55
N PRO A 280 16.75 -0.70 -3.79
CA PRO A 280 16.12 0.00 -4.90
C PRO A 280 14.66 0.39 -4.65
N ILE A 281 13.84 -0.49 -4.08
CA ILE A 281 12.42 -0.25 -3.87
C ILE A 281 12.21 0.84 -2.82
N HIS A 282 12.85 0.75 -1.66
CA HIS A 282 12.83 1.84 -0.68
C HIS A 282 13.21 3.19 -1.30
N THR A 283 14.29 3.22 -2.06
CA THR A 283 14.80 4.45 -2.67
C THR A 283 13.83 5.01 -3.72
N LEU A 284 13.28 4.18 -4.60
CA LEU A 284 12.33 4.61 -5.62
C LEU A 284 10.99 5.02 -5.00
N PHE A 285 10.48 4.22 -4.05
CA PHE A 285 9.15 4.44 -3.49
C PHE A 285 9.17 5.65 -2.55
N ILE A 286 10.05 5.67 -1.55
CA ILE A 286 10.10 6.76 -0.57
C ILE A 286 10.65 8.03 -1.22
N THR A 287 11.88 7.98 -1.73
CA THR A 287 12.59 9.19 -2.16
C THR A 287 12.07 9.69 -3.51
N ALA A 288 11.96 8.84 -4.54
CA ALA A 288 11.52 9.33 -5.86
C ALA A 288 10.00 9.60 -5.91
N MET A 289 9.20 8.65 -5.42
CA MET A 289 7.75 8.63 -5.64
C MET A 289 6.94 9.22 -4.48
N GLY A 290 7.54 9.39 -3.30
CA GLY A 290 6.85 9.90 -2.11
C GLY A 290 5.88 8.89 -1.48
N ILE A 291 6.14 7.59 -1.62
CA ILE A 291 5.34 6.49 -1.08
C ILE A 291 5.88 6.08 0.29
N ASN A 292 5.04 6.13 1.31
CA ASN A 292 5.33 5.53 2.61
C ASN A 292 5.25 3.99 2.54
N LEU A 293 6.16 3.30 3.23
CA LEU A 293 6.21 1.84 3.29
C LEU A 293 5.73 1.33 4.64
N LEU A 294 5.05 0.17 4.64
CA LEU A 294 4.67 -0.56 5.83
C LEU A 294 5.45 -1.87 5.90
N ASP A 295 6.55 -1.85 6.64
CA ASP A 295 7.49 -2.96 6.74
C ASP A 295 7.05 -3.98 7.77
N ASN A 296 7.42 -5.24 7.55
CA ASN A 296 7.29 -6.34 8.50
C ASN A 296 5.85 -6.57 9.01
N GLN A 297 4.84 -6.33 8.18
CA GLN A 297 3.45 -6.53 8.56
C GLN A 297 3.14 -8.03 8.74
N ASP A 298 2.20 -8.36 9.61
CA ASP A 298 1.61 -9.70 9.64
C ASP A 298 0.53 -9.82 8.56
N LEU A 299 0.92 -10.41 7.43
CA LEU A 299 0.03 -10.67 6.31
C LEU A 299 -0.50 -12.12 6.30
N GLU A 300 -0.15 -12.96 7.29
CA GLU A 300 -0.67 -14.33 7.39
C GLU A 300 -2.16 -14.32 7.76
N ALA A 301 -2.50 -13.57 8.81
CA ALA A 301 -3.89 -13.40 9.24
C ALA A 301 -4.73 -12.73 8.15
N LEU A 302 -4.18 -11.71 7.48
CA LEU A 302 -4.86 -11.03 6.38
C LEU A 302 -5.09 -11.97 5.20
N GLY A 303 -4.08 -12.75 4.80
CA GLY A 303 -4.18 -13.73 3.72
C GLY A 303 -5.22 -14.80 4.00
N ALA A 304 -5.29 -15.30 5.23
CA ALA A 304 -6.30 -16.27 5.65
C ALA A 304 -7.72 -15.69 5.64
N ALA A 305 -7.92 -14.48 6.19
CA ALA A 305 -9.22 -13.80 6.19
C ALA A 305 -9.69 -13.47 4.77
N ALA A 306 -8.82 -12.88 3.94
CA ALA A 306 -9.10 -12.55 2.55
C ALA A 306 -9.49 -13.80 1.73
N ALA A 307 -8.77 -14.91 1.91
CA ALA A 307 -9.08 -16.17 1.25
C ALA A 307 -10.43 -16.75 1.70
N ARG A 308 -10.70 -16.78 3.01
CA ARG A 308 -11.97 -17.28 3.56
C ARG A 308 -13.17 -16.45 3.09
N LEU A 309 -13.00 -15.14 3.01
CA LEU A 309 -14.03 -14.22 2.53
C LEU A 309 -14.11 -14.17 1.00
N ASN A 310 -13.13 -14.75 0.29
CA ASN A 310 -12.91 -14.57 -1.15
C ASN A 310 -12.93 -13.09 -1.56
N ARG A 311 -12.26 -12.25 -0.77
CA ARG A 311 -12.20 -10.80 -0.93
C ARG A 311 -10.79 -10.31 -0.67
N TRP A 312 -10.19 -9.68 -1.67
CA TRP A 312 -8.79 -9.24 -1.62
C TRP A 312 -8.65 -7.72 -1.45
N GLU A 313 -9.78 -7.04 -1.28
CA GLU A 313 -9.88 -5.59 -1.08
C GLU A 313 -10.65 -5.29 0.21
N PHE A 314 -10.15 -4.35 0.98
CA PHE A 314 -10.68 -3.98 2.30
C PHE A 314 -10.47 -2.49 2.57
N MET A 315 -11.17 -1.96 3.58
CA MET A 315 -10.79 -0.66 4.12
C MET A 315 -9.52 -0.84 4.95
N LEU A 316 -8.49 -0.07 4.66
CA LEU A 316 -7.25 -0.04 5.42
C LEU A 316 -7.19 1.26 6.25
N THR A 317 -6.89 1.12 7.54
CA THR A 317 -6.60 2.25 8.42
C THR A 317 -5.15 2.19 8.90
N ILE A 318 -4.46 3.34 8.82
CA ILE A 318 -3.07 3.50 9.19
C ILE A 318 -3.00 4.78 10.03
N ALA A 319 -2.59 4.66 11.29
CA ALA A 319 -2.59 5.78 12.23
C ALA A 319 -1.32 5.73 13.10
N PRO A 320 -0.18 6.23 12.60
CA PRO A 320 1.03 6.33 13.39
C PRO A 320 0.88 7.40 14.47
N VAL A 321 1.55 7.23 15.61
CA VAL A 321 1.68 8.31 16.60
C VAL A 321 2.51 9.43 15.98
N PRO A 322 2.05 10.70 16.04
CA PRO A 322 2.72 11.81 15.36
C PRO A 322 3.92 12.31 16.18
N VAL A 323 5.00 11.52 16.19
CA VAL A 323 6.26 11.91 16.80
C VAL A 323 6.92 12.97 15.93
N THR A 324 7.00 14.21 16.43
CA THR A 324 7.69 15.30 15.73
C THR A 324 9.13 14.90 15.41
N GLY A 325 9.49 14.97 14.13
CA GLY A 325 10.81 14.59 13.64
C GLY A 325 11.09 13.09 13.59
N GLY A 326 10.08 12.24 13.81
CA GLY A 326 10.20 10.80 13.66
C GLY A 326 10.40 10.38 12.21
N THR A 327 11.33 9.45 11.97
CA THR A 327 11.61 8.83 10.67
C THR A 327 10.62 7.72 10.31
N GLY A 328 9.70 7.40 11.21
CA GLY A 328 8.71 6.34 11.08
C GLY A 328 8.00 6.15 12.41
N PHE A 329 7.20 5.09 12.51
CA PHE A 329 6.62 4.67 13.79
C PHE A 329 6.17 3.20 13.76
N PRO A 330 6.38 2.41 14.82
CA PRO A 330 5.79 1.08 14.93
C PRO A 330 4.28 1.21 15.13
N LEU A 331 3.49 0.51 14.35
CA LEU A 331 2.03 0.63 14.44
C LEU A 331 1.30 -0.67 14.16
N ASN A 332 0.01 -0.66 14.51
CA ASN A 332 -0.95 -1.63 14.05
C ASN A 332 -1.87 -0.99 13.01
N ALA A 333 -1.62 -1.27 11.73
CA ALA A 333 -2.58 -0.98 10.68
C ALA A 333 -3.70 -2.02 10.70
N LEU A 334 -4.94 -1.62 10.39
CA LEU A 334 -6.09 -2.52 10.40
C LEU A 334 -6.71 -2.66 9.02
N ALA A 335 -6.86 -3.90 8.56
CA ALA A 335 -7.73 -4.23 7.44
C ALA A 335 -9.14 -4.51 7.98
N VAL A 336 -10.17 -3.93 7.37
CA VAL A 336 -11.57 -4.09 7.78
C VAL A 336 -12.43 -4.50 6.58
N PHE A 337 -13.11 -5.63 6.70
CA PHE A 337 -13.89 -6.27 5.63
C PHE A 337 -15.39 -6.10 5.74
#